data_AF-A0A097ENE8-F1
#
_entry.id   AF-A0A097ENE8-F1
#
_cell.length_a   1.000
_cell.length_b   1.000
_cell.length_c   1.000
_cell.angle_alpha   90.00
_cell.angle_beta   90.00
_cell.angle_gamma   90.00
#
_symmetry.space_group_name_H-M   'P 1'
#
loop_
_entity.id
_entity.type
_entity.pdbx_description
1 polymer ?
#
loop_
_entity_poly.entity_id
_entity_poly.type
_entity_poly.pdbx_seq_one_letter_code
_entity_poly.pdbx_strand_id
1 'polypeptide(L)'
;MKYKHIKFEITNHDIYFCYGFKNFKKVQKKLGFNYDVSKYGGATAFNEETKQIVIGVDKYDDIYEVKALIVHELSHCVTVIMESMDSNCDEFRSYVLQWLYIEIMKYFDDLISKGK
;
A
#
# COMPACT_ATOMS: atom_id res chain seq x y z
N MET A 1 -7.97 2.13 -14.66
CA MET A 1 -7.72 1.30 -13.46
C MET A 1 -7.34 2.26 -12.35
N LYS A 2 -8.09 2.35 -11.24
CA LYS A 2 -7.82 3.34 -10.19
C LYS A 2 -6.88 2.73 -9.15
N TYR A 3 -5.59 2.96 -9.33
CA TYR A 3 -4.55 2.68 -8.35
C TYR A 3 -3.59 3.88 -8.32
N LYS A 4 -2.88 4.04 -7.22
CA LYS A 4 -1.78 4.99 -7.10
C LYS A 4 -0.48 4.21 -7.18
N HIS A 5 0.35 4.56 -8.15
CA HIS A 5 1.72 4.08 -8.25
C HIS A 5 2.65 5.12 -7.62
N ILE A 6 3.55 4.65 -6.75
CA ILE A 6 4.58 5.44 -6.09
C ILE A 6 5.90 4.73 -6.36
N LYS A 7 6.87 5.45 -6.91
CA LYS A 7 8.24 4.97 -7.01
C LYS A 7 9.01 5.49 -5.80
N PHE A 8 9.52 4.59 -4.97
CA PHE A 8 10.36 4.95 -3.84
C PHE A 8 11.82 4.83 -4.25
N GLU A 9 12.42 5.96 -4.65
CA GLU A 9 13.71 6.00 -5.34
C GLU A 9 14.89 5.58 -4.47
N ILE A 10 14.82 5.81 -3.15
CA ILE A 10 15.89 5.47 -2.21
C ILE A 10 16.22 3.97 -2.26
N THR A 11 15.21 3.13 -2.42
CA THR A 11 15.34 1.67 -2.36
C THR A 11 14.92 1.00 -3.66
N ASN A 12 14.63 1.80 -4.70
CA ASN A 12 14.12 1.37 -6.00
C ASN A 12 12.91 0.44 -5.92
N HIS A 13 11.99 0.70 -4.98
CA HIS A 13 10.74 -0.06 -4.85
C HIS A 13 9.60 0.60 -5.63
N ASP A 14 8.78 -0.22 -6.27
CA ASP A 14 7.53 0.22 -6.92
C ASP A 14 6.33 -0.18 -6.05
N ILE A 15 5.62 0.82 -5.54
CA ILE A 15 4.51 0.64 -4.59
C ILE A 15 3.19 0.94 -5.30
N TYR A 16 2.29 -0.03 -5.27
CA TYR A 16 0.97 0.03 -5.91
C TYR A 16 -0.14 -0.01 -4.85
N PHE A 17 -0.71 1.16 -4.55
CA PHE A 17 -1.85 1.26 -3.64
C PHE A 17 -3.18 1.13 -4.39
N CYS A 18 -4.02 0.20 -3.92
CA CYS A 18 -5.29 -0.18 -4.52
C CYS A 18 -6.43 -0.05 -3.50
N TYR A 19 -7.39 0.83 -3.79
CA TYR A 19 -8.63 0.91 -3.03
C TYR A 19 -9.75 0.07 -3.67
N GLY A 20 -10.33 -0.82 -2.88
CA GLY A 20 -11.39 -1.76 -3.23
C GLY A 20 -10.88 -3.07 -3.85
N PHE A 21 -11.49 -4.18 -3.42
CA PHE A 21 -11.12 -5.55 -3.81
C PHE A 21 -10.93 -5.78 -5.32
N LYS A 22 -11.84 -5.23 -6.14
CA LYS A 22 -11.81 -5.39 -7.60
C LYS A 22 -10.58 -4.74 -8.24
N ASN A 23 -10.11 -3.61 -7.72
CA ASN A 23 -8.92 -2.95 -8.26
C ASN A 23 -7.66 -3.70 -7.84
N PHE A 24 -7.60 -4.12 -6.59
CA PHE A 24 -6.49 -4.92 -6.05
C PHE A 24 -6.28 -6.20 -6.87
N LYS A 25 -7.32 -7.04 -7.05
CA LYS A 25 -7.23 -8.28 -7.84
C LYS A 25 -6.74 -8.06 -9.28
N LYS A 26 -7.13 -6.95 -9.90
CA LYS A 26 -6.68 -6.60 -11.26
C LYS A 26 -5.19 -6.25 -11.29
N VAL A 27 -4.73 -5.47 -10.32
CA VAL A 27 -3.32 -5.07 -10.21
C VAL A 27 -2.45 -6.28 -9.89
N GLN A 28 -2.85 -7.11 -8.93
CA GLN A 28 -2.14 -8.35 -8.60
C GLN A 28 -1.97 -9.26 -9.80
N LYS A 29 -3.06 -9.54 -10.53
CA LYS A 29 -3.01 -10.38 -11.73
C LYS A 29 -2.08 -9.79 -12.80
N LYS A 30 -2.09 -8.47 -12.99
CA LYS A 30 -1.21 -7.79 -13.95
C LYS A 30 0.26 -7.93 -13.56
N LEU A 31 0.56 -7.88 -12.26
CA LEU A 31 1.91 -7.94 -11.71
C LEU A 31 2.36 -9.37 -11.36
N GLY A 32 1.53 -10.39 -11.61
CA GLY A 32 1.86 -11.79 -11.33
C GLY A 32 1.72 -12.20 -9.86
N PHE A 33 1.12 -11.39 -9.01
CA PHE A 33 0.85 -11.74 -7.60
C PHE A 33 -0.38 -12.64 -7.48
N ASN A 34 -0.31 -13.65 -6.60
CA ASN A 34 -1.43 -14.51 -6.24
C ASN A 34 -1.66 -14.47 -4.71
N TYR A 35 -2.27 -13.39 -4.22
CA TYR A 35 -2.63 -13.22 -2.81
C TYR A 35 -4.13 -12.98 -2.69
N ASP A 36 -4.79 -13.71 -1.79
CA ASP A 36 -6.15 -13.37 -1.39
C ASP A 36 -6.12 -12.26 -0.33
N VAL A 37 -7.06 -11.32 -0.42
CA VAL A 37 -7.26 -10.33 0.66
C VAL A 37 -7.67 -11.09 1.90
N SER A 38 -7.00 -10.81 3.01
CA SER A 38 -7.32 -11.44 4.28
C SER A 38 -8.77 -11.12 4.69
N LYS A 39 -9.32 -11.92 5.60
CA LYS A 39 -10.69 -11.75 6.14
C LYS A 39 -10.95 -10.37 6.78
N TYR A 40 -9.90 -9.55 6.94
CA TYR A 40 -9.89 -8.25 7.61
C TYR A 40 -9.70 -7.06 6.65
N GLY A 41 -9.97 -7.24 5.36
CA GLY A 41 -10.13 -6.14 4.41
C GLY A 41 -8.84 -5.45 3.95
N GLY A 42 -7.65 -5.93 4.35
CA GLY A 42 -6.35 -5.39 3.95
C GLY A 42 -5.37 -6.50 3.52
N ALA A 43 -4.42 -6.15 2.65
CA ALA A 43 -3.28 -7.00 2.30
C ALA A 43 -2.10 -6.19 1.72
N THR A 44 -0.89 -6.57 2.12
CA THR A 44 0.37 -6.10 1.53
C THR A 44 1.14 -7.30 0.97
N ALA A 45 1.50 -7.24 -0.31
CA ALA A 45 2.25 -8.29 -1.00
C ALA A 45 3.55 -7.74 -1.58
N PHE A 46 4.62 -8.53 -1.52
CA PHE A 46 5.96 -8.16 -1.99
C PHE A 46 6.53 -9.18 -2.97
N ASN A 47 7.15 -8.68 -4.05
CA ASN A 47 7.95 -9.47 -4.96
C ASN A 47 9.40 -9.00 -4.84
N GLU A 48 10.27 -9.87 -4.34
CA GLU A 48 11.66 -9.55 -4.06
C GLU A 48 12.50 -9.34 -5.34
N GLU A 49 12.22 -10.10 -6.40
CA GLU A 49 12.94 -10.02 -7.67
C GLU A 49 12.70 -8.68 -8.37
N THR A 50 11.45 -8.21 -8.35
CA THR A 50 11.05 -6.97 -9.03
C THR A 50 11.01 -5.76 -8.09
N LYS A 51 11.23 -5.95 -6.78
CA LYS A 51 11.06 -4.94 -5.72
C LYS A 51 9.69 -4.25 -5.76
N GLN A 52 8.67 -4.99 -6.18
CA GLN A 52 7.30 -4.48 -6.28
C GLN A 52 6.51 -4.78 -5.01
N ILE A 53 5.78 -3.80 -4.51
CA ILE A 53 4.89 -3.92 -3.37
C ILE A 53 3.48 -3.57 -3.82
N VAL A 54 2.50 -4.43 -3.53
CA VAL A 54 1.09 -4.17 -3.80
C VAL A 54 0.34 -4.09 -2.49
N ILE A 55 -0.32 -2.96 -2.27
CA ILE A 55 -1.13 -2.68 -1.09
C ILE A 55 -2.59 -2.66 -1.51
N GLY A 56 -3.42 -3.49 -0.89
CA GLY A 56 -4.86 -3.57 -1.08
C GLY A 56 -5.59 -3.20 0.20
N VAL A 57 -6.54 -2.28 0.09
CA VAL A 57 -7.47 -1.95 1.18
C VAL A 57 -8.88 -1.99 0.61
N ASP A 58 -9.77 -2.76 1.25
CA ASP A 58 -11.16 -2.88 0.88
C ASP A 58 -12.00 -1.73 1.43
N LYS A 59 -13.25 -1.66 0.97
CA LYS A 59 -14.17 -0.61 1.37
C LYS A 59 -14.76 -0.93 2.75
N TYR A 60 -14.79 0.08 3.61
CA TYR A 60 -15.56 0.08 4.85
C TYR A 60 -16.57 1.23 4.83
N ASP A 61 -17.63 1.08 5.62
CA ASP A 61 -18.65 2.13 5.77
C ASP A 61 -18.12 3.31 6.59
N ASP A 62 -17.27 3.06 7.59
CA ASP A 62 -16.60 4.10 8.36
C ASP A 62 -15.27 4.50 7.70
N ILE A 63 -15.16 5.80 7.38
CA ILE A 63 -13.96 6.38 6.79
C ILE A 63 -12.73 6.28 7.70
N TYR A 64 -12.92 6.33 9.02
CA TYR A 64 -11.82 6.24 9.97
C TYR A 64 -11.27 4.81 10.05
N GLU A 65 -12.13 3.79 9.91
CA GLU A 65 -11.69 2.40 9.81
C GLU A 65 -10.85 2.18 8.55
N VAL A 66 -11.27 2.72 7.39
CA VAL A 66 -10.46 2.65 6.17
C VAL A 66 -9.11 3.35 6.37
N LYS A 67 -9.10 4.55 6.95
CA LYS A 67 -7.84 5.30 7.18
C LYS A 67 -6.90 4.57 8.13
N ALA A 68 -7.43 3.97 9.20
CA ALA A 68 -6.66 3.16 10.14
C ALA A 68 -6.08 1.91 9.45
N LEU A 69 -6.89 1.23 8.62
CA LEU A 69 -6.44 0.06 7.87
C LEU A 69 -5.38 0.42 6.82
N ILE A 70 -5.50 1.58 6.17
CA ILE A 70 -4.42 2.06 5.29
C ILE A 70 -3.13 2.21 6.08
N VAL A 71 -3.12 2.89 7.24
CA VAL A 71 -1.90 3.01 8.07
C VAL A 71 -1.33 1.66 8.46
N HIS A 72 -2.19 0.69 8.81
CA HIS A 72 -1.78 -0.67 9.12
C HIS A 72 -1.03 -1.31 7.95
N GLU A 73 -1.59 -1.28 6.74
CA GLU A 73 -0.93 -1.85 5.56
C GLU A 73 0.32 -1.09 5.14
N LEU A 74 0.36 0.23 5.34
CA LEU A 74 1.59 1.01 5.15
C LEU A 74 2.70 0.58 6.10
N SER A 75 2.36 0.22 7.34
CA SER A 75 3.36 -0.30 8.29
C SER A 75 3.99 -1.60 7.80
N HIS A 76 3.20 -2.53 7.22
CA HIS A 76 3.73 -3.74 6.60
C HIS A 76 4.60 -3.43 5.38
N CYS A 77 4.16 -2.50 4.52
CA CYS A 77 4.95 -2.04 3.38
C CYS A 77 6.32 -1.51 3.81
N VAL A 78 6.35 -0.67 4.86
CA VAL A 78 7.62 -0.15 5.39
C VAL A 78 8.48 -1.27 5.95
N THR A 79 7.90 -2.21 6.72
CA THR A 79 8.65 -3.37 7.23
C THR A 79 9.32 -4.15 6.11
N VAL A 80 8.59 -4.45 5.02
CA VAL A 80 9.16 -5.10 3.83
C VAL A 80 10.32 -4.30 3.24
N ILE A 81 10.16 -2.98 3.09
CA ILE A 81 11.23 -2.12 2.56
C ILE A 81 12.46 -2.19 3.47
N MET A 82 12.28 -2.08 4.79
CA MET A 82 13.36 -2.13 5.78
C MET A 82 14.11 -3.46 5.72
N GLU A 83 13.37 -4.58 5.72
CA GLU A 83 13.93 -5.94 5.64
C GLU A 83 14.70 -6.15 4.33
N SER A 84 14.18 -5.64 3.20
CA SER A 84 14.83 -5.77 1.90
C SER A 84 16.20 -5.07 1.78
N MET A 85 16.50 -4.18 2.73
CA MET A 85 17.77 -3.46 2.83
C MET A 85 18.61 -3.90 4.03
N ASP A 86 18.16 -4.89 4.80
CA ASP A 86 18.78 -5.29 6.07
C ASP A 86 18.95 -4.10 7.05
N SER A 87 17.93 -3.23 7.11
CA SER A 87 17.95 -2.01 7.94
C SER A 87 17.01 -2.13 9.15
N ASN A 88 17.48 -1.67 10.31
CA ASN A 88 16.71 -1.59 11.56
C ASN A 88 16.56 -0.15 12.08
N CYS A 89 16.83 0.86 11.25
CA CYS A 89 16.79 2.26 11.65
C CYS A 89 15.35 2.76 11.85
N ASP A 90 14.95 2.97 13.11
CA ASP A 90 13.60 3.43 13.46
C ASP A 90 13.27 4.84 12.97
N GLU A 91 14.27 5.71 12.89
CA GLU A 91 14.10 7.07 12.35
C GLU A 91 13.77 7.00 10.86
N PHE A 92 14.53 6.21 10.09
CA PHE A 92 14.26 6.00 8.68
C PHE A 92 12.88 5.34 8.46
N ARG A 93 12.55 4.30 9.23
CA ARG A 93 11.22 3.65 9.22
C ARG A 93 10.09 4.68 9.41
N SER A 94 10.23 5.55 10.41
CA SER A 94 9.23 6.55 10.74
C SER A 94 9.04 7.56 9.62
N TYR A 95 10.13 8.03 9.01
CA TYR A 95 10.07 8.95 7.87
C TYR A 95 9.45 8.30 6.63
N VAL A 96 9.77 7.05 6.33
CA VAL A 96 9.18 6.32 5.20
C VAL A 96 7.67 6.15 5.41
N LEU A 97 7.24 5.75 6.60
CA LEU A 97 5.81 5.60 6.92
C LEU A 97 5.07 6.93 6.80
N GLN A 98 5.63 8.01 7.37
CA GLN A 98 5.06 9.34 7.30
C GLN A 98 4.90 9.81 5.84
N TRP A 99 5.93 9.65 5.03
CA TRP A 99 5.92 10.06 3.63
C TRP A 99 4.89 9.26 2.81
N LEU A 100 4.87 7.93 2.95
CA LEU A 100 3.89 7.08 2.27
C LEU A 100 2.45 7.41 2.68
N TYR A 101 2.23 7.68 3.97
CA TYR A 101 0.92 8.08 4.48
C TYR A 101 0.43 9.36 3.81
N ILE A 102 1.27 10.38 3.72
CA ILE A 102 0.92 11.65 3.07
C ILE A 102 0.54 11.43 1.59
N GLU A 103 1.34 10.67 0.85
CA GLU A 103 1.09 10.42 -0.58
C GLU A 103 -0.20 9.63 -0.82
N ILE A 104 -0.45 8.61 0.01
CA ILE A 104 -1.61 7.75 -0.15
C ILE A 104 -2.89 8.41 0.39
N MET A 105 -2.83 9.16 1.49
CA MET A 105 -3.99 9.90 1.99
C MET A 105 -4.47 10.96 1.02
N LYS A 106 -3.57 11.73 0.40
CA LYS A 106 -3.96 12.70 -0.65
C LYS A 106 -4.72 12.04 -1.79
N TYR A 107 -4.22 10.88 -2.25
CA TYR A 107 -4.89 10.09 -3.28
C TYR A 107 -6.24 9.54 -2.82
N PHE A 108 -6.30 9.00 -1.60
CA PHE A 108 -7.51 8.42 -1.03
C PHE A 108 -8.59 9.49 -0.82
N ASP A 109 -8.24 10.65 -0.26
CA ASP A 109 -9.15 11.78 -0.06
C ASP A 109 -9.68 12.33 -1.41
N ASP A 110 -8.85 12.36 -2.46
CA ASP A 110 -9.28 12.69 -3.83
C ASP A 110 -10.26 11.64 -4.41
N LEU A 111 -10.02 10.35 -4.14
CA LEU A 111 -10.90 9.27 -4.60
C LEU A 111 -12.29 9.33 -3.96
N ILE A 112 -12.36 9.60 -2.65
CA ILE A 112 -13.63 9.63 -1.91
C ILE A 112 -14.42 10.92 -2.17
N SER A 113 -13.73 12.05 -2.41
CA SER A 113 -14.37 13.32 -2.74
C SER A 113 -15.00 13.33 -4.13
N LYS A 114 -14.37 12.67 -5.11
CA LYS A 114 -14.90 12.48 -6.48
C LYS A 114 -15.89 11.31 -6.60
N GLY A 115 -16.04 10.53 -5.54
CA GLY A 115 -16.97 9.39 -5.46
C GLY A 115 -18.34 9.75 -4.87
N LYS A 116 -18.50 10.99 -4.41
CA LYS A 116 -19.78 11.65 -4.12
C LYS A 116 -20.22 12.47 -5.33
#